data_AF-A0A2K8T9Q1-F1
#
_entry.id   AF-A0A2K8T9Q1-F1
#
_cell.length_a   1.000
_cell.length_b   1.000
_cell.length_c   1.000
_cell.angle_alpha   90.00
_cell.angle_beta   90.00
_cell.angle_gamma   90.00
#
_symmetry.space_group_name_H-M   'P 1'
#
loop_
_entity.id
_entity.type
_entity.pdbx_description
1 polymer ?
#
loop_
_entity_poly.entity_id
_entity_poly.type
_entity_poly.pdbx_seq_one_letter_code
_entity_poly.pdbx_strand_id
1 'polypeptide(L)'
;MTVFTSYYRGEIRGEAVSISLYPPKNWKGKHLPLFAPTPELLKWWKASAQDTAAQSEYTREFRKTLDSRQQLIQLWVRKQKDNPQDITLCCFEKTGDFCHRYQVGEEILQELWGGEVGADQLQLTLVQGKTNHSITYPPLVLSLIEKCHALGYPVQCDRLACGYYRVSLHGEDLGDWSELGVLAVLSLLQQEFYRGRLLAGLAGLAAAGSG
;
A
#
# COMPACT_ATOMS: atom_id res chain seq x y z
N MET A 1 15.12 -10.49 -7.45
CA MET A 1 13.99 -11.16 -6.80
C MET A 1 12.87 -10.16 -6.64
N THR A 2 11.69 -10.44 -7.20
CA THR A 2 10.50 -9.61 -7.06
C THR A 2 9.36 -10.40 -6.42
N VAL A 3 8.68 -9.78 -5.46
CA VAL A 3 7.49 -10.29 -4.79
C VAL A 3 6.27 -9.61 -5.39
N PHE A 4 5.34 -10.43 -5.86
CA PHE A 4 4.08 -10.04 -6.46
C PHE A 4 2.91 -10.48 -5.58
N THR A 5 1.72 -9.93 -5.81
CA THR A 5 0.47 -10.54 -5.34
C THR A 5 -0.43 -10.95 -6.48
N SER A 6 -1.21 -12.00 -6.25
CA SER A 6 -2.25 -12.46 -7.15
C SER A 6 -3.34 -13.20 -6.35
N TYR A 7 -4.38 -13.63 -7.03
CA TYR A 7 -5.34 -14.59 -6.50
C TYR A 7 -4.96 -16.01 -6.96
N TYR A 8 -5.47 -17.04 -6.30
CA TYR A 8 -5.06 -18.43 -6.55
C TYR A 8 -5.18 -18.92 -8.00
N ARG A 9 -6.05 -18.33 -8.80
CA ARG A 9 -6.27 -18.68 -10.21
C ARG A 9 -5.83 -17.57 -11.17
N GLY A 10 -5.14 -16.55 -10.65
CA GLY A 10 -4.58 -15.46 -11.45
C GLY A 10 -3.24 -15.84 -12.05
N GLU A 11 -2.60 -14.86 -12.67
CA GLU A 11 -1.23 -15.00 -13.15
C GLU A 11 -0.28 -15.17 -11.95
N ILE A 12 0.64 -16.13 -12.07
CA ILE A 12 1.64 -16.46 -11.07
C ILE A 12 3.02 -16.27 -11.70
N ARG A 13 3.86 -15.46 -11.05
CA ARG A 13 5.27 -15.27 -11.39
C ARG A 13 6.15 -15.97 -10.36
N GLY A 14 6.97 -16.89 -10.86
CA GLY A 14 7.87 -17.70 -10.04
C GLY A 14 7.13 -18.60 -9.04
N GLU A 15 7.60 -18.63 -7.79
CA GLU A 15 7.06 -19.49 -6.75
C GLU A 15 5.74 -18.97 -6.19
N ALA A 16 4.71 -19.83 -6.21
CA ALA A 16 3.40 -19.50 -5.64
C ALA A 16 3.38 -19.77 -4.13
N VAL A 17 3.04 -18.76 -3.34
CA VAL A 17 2.97 -18.83 -1.87
C VAL A 17 1.59 -18.39 -1.42
N SER A 18 0.87 -19.26 -0.73
CA SER A 18 -0.40 -18.94 -0.09
C SER A 18 -0.19 -18.02 1.11
N ILE A 19 -0.93 -16.92 1.16
CA ILE A 19 -1.00 -16.01 2.32
C ILE A 19 -2.40 -15.99 2.96
N SER A 20 -3.28 -16.92 2.59
CA SER A 20 -4.59 -17.05 3.24
C SER A 20 -4.47 -17.89 4.51
N LEU A 21 -5.41 -17.68 5.44
CA LEU A 21 -5.49 -18.48 6.66
C LEU A 21 -5.67 -19.98 6.34
N TYR A 22 -6.46 -20.27 5.32
CA TYR A 22 -6.70 -21.63 4.82
C TYR A 22 -6.46 -21.65 3.31
N PRO A 23 -5.46 -22.37 2.80
CA PRO A 23 -5.27 -22.54 1.35
C PRO A 23 -6.39 -23.39 0.72
N PRO A 24 -6.56 -23.38 -0.61
CA PRO A 24 -7.42 -24.32 -1.33
C PRO A 24 -7.05 -25.77 -1.02
N LYS A 25 -8.04 -26.68 -0.97
CA LYS A 25 -7.85 -28.10 -0.59
C LYS A 25 -6.73 -28.84 -1.33
N ASN A 26 -6.45 -28.43 -2.58
CA ASN A 26 -5.43 -29.06 -3.43
C ASN A 26 -4.23 -28.14 -3.69
N TRP A 27 -3.97 -27.16 -2.83
CA TRP A 27 -2.83 -26.25 -2.98
C TRP A 27 -1.51 -27.02 -2.96
N LYS A 28 -0.67 -26.78 -3.98
CA LYS A 28 0.64 -27.43 -4.13
C LYS A 28 1.82 -26.49 -3.85
N GLY A 29 1.57 -25.18 -3.75
CA GLY A 29 2.59 -24.19 -3.41
C GLY A 29 2.89 -24.15 -1.92
N LYS A 30 3.81 -23.25 -1.53
CA LYS A 30 4.11 -23.02 -0.11
C LYS A 30 2.93 -22.36 0.60
N HIS A 31 2.84 -22.51 1.92
CA HIS A 31 1.86 -21.82 2.75
C HIS A 31 2.57 -20.97 3.80
N LEU A 32 2.24 -19.68 3.81
CA LEU A 32 2.82 -18.66 4.67
C LEU A 32 1.70 -17.88 5.37
N PRO A 33 1.13 -18.44 6.46
CA PRO A 33 0.06 -17.79 7.21
C PRO A 33 0.52 -16.55 7.98
N LEU A 34 1.82 -16.23 7.94
CA LEU A 34 2.40 -15.03 8.52
C LEU A 34 1.67 -13.75 8.08
N PHE A 35 1.26 -13.71 6.81
CA PHE A 35 0.53 -12.60 6.20
C PHE A 35 -0.99 -12.80 6.20
N ALA A 36 -1.53 -13.81 6.89
CA ALA A 36 -2.97 -14.06 6.93
C ALA A 36 -3.66 -13.24 8.04
N PRO A 37 -4.90 -12.77 7.85
CA PRO A 37 -5.70 -12.23 8.95
C PRO A 37 -5.92 -13.27 10.05
N THR A 38 -6.21 -12.83 11.27
CA THR A 38 -6.60 -13.76 12.34
C THR A 38 -7.95 -14.42 12.03
N PRO A 39 -8.22 -15.63 12.55
CA PRO A 39 -9.53 -16.26 12.41
C PRO A 39 -10.69 -15.38 12.86
N GLU A 40 -10.49 -14.61 13.94
CA GLU A 40 -11.47 -13.71 14.53
C GLU A 40 -11.76 -12.53 13.59
N LEU A 41 -10.72 -11.90 13.06
CA LEU A 41 -10.85 -10.79 12.12
C LEU A 41 -11.52 -11.24 10.81
N LEU A 42 -11.14 -12.42 10.31
CA LEU A 42 -11.76 -13.01 9.12
C LEU A 42 -13.25 -13.32 9.35
N LYS A 43 -13.59 -13.87 10.51
CA LYS A 43 -14.98 -14.16 10.88
C LYS A 43 -15.80 -12.87 10.97
N TRP A 44 -15.25 -11.85 11.62
CA TRP A 44 -15.87 -10.52 11.74
C TRP A 44 -16.11 -9.88 10.37
N TRP A 45 -15.09 -9.87 9.49
CA TRP A 45 -15.20 -9.31 8.13
C TRP A 45 -16.34 -9.93 7.33
N LYS A 46 -16.47 -11.27 7.38
CA LYS A 46 -17.53 -12.01 6.69
C LYS A 46 -18.93 -11.75 7.24
N ALA A 47 -19.03 -11.32 8.49
CA ALA A 47 -20.29 -11.00 9.16
C ALA A 47 -20.64 -9.49 9.11
N SER A 48 -19.71 -8.65 8.63
CA SER A 48 -19.90 -7.20 8.56
C SER A 48 -20.73 -6.80 7.33
N ALA A 49 -21.08 -5.51 7.25
CA ALA A 49 -21.72 -4.94 6.07
C ALA A 49 -20.79 -4.87 4.84
N GLN A 50 -19.48 -5.08 5.01
CA GLN A 50 -18.44 -4.99 3.97
C GLN A 50 -18.42 -3.66 3.20
N ASP A 51 -18.97 -2.62 3.81
CA ASP A 51 -18.94 -1.24 3.33
C ASP A 51 -17.60 -0.56 3.64
N THR A 52 -17.46 0.70 3.25
CA THR A 52 -16.24 1.49 3.45
C THR A 52 -15.85 1.62 4.92
N ALA A 53 -16.82 1.67 5.84
CA ALA A 53 -16.53 1.74 7.28
C ALA A 53 -15.96 0.41 7.78
N ALA A 54 -16.56 -0.71 7.37
CA ALA A 54 -16.06 -2.05 7.67
C ALA A 54 -14.67 -2.31 7.07
N GLN A 55 -14.41 -1.82 5.85
CA GLN A 55 -13.09 -1.93 5.21
C GLN A 55 -12.02 -1.15 6.00
N SER A 56 -12.34 0.06 6.46
CA SER A 56 -11.43 0.90 7.25
C SER A 56 -11.10 0.25 8.59
N GLU A 57 -12.10 -0.32 9.25
CA GLU A 57 -11.96 -1.07 10.49
C GLU A 57 -11.11 -2.34 10.30
N TYR A 58 -11.42 -3.13 9.26
CA TYR A 58 -10.61 -4.30 8.89
C TYR A 58 -9.14 -3.93 8.69
N THR A 59 -8.90 -2.87 7.91
CA THR A 59 -7.57 -2.38 7.58
C THR A 59 -6.79 -2.04 8.86
N ARG A 60 -7.44 -1.35 9.80
CA ARG A 60 -6.84 -0.98 11.08
C ARG A 60 -6.48 -2.20 11.92
N GLU A 61 -7.41 -3.14 12.09
CA GLU A 61 -7.17 -4.33 12.92
C GLU A 61 -6.17 -5.30 12.28
N PHE A 62 -6.16 -5.40 10.94
CA PHE A 62 -5.16 -6.19 10.25
C PHE A 62 -3.77 -5.58 10.36
N ARG A 63 -3.64 -4.24 10.33
CA ARG A 63 -2.35 -3.57 10.54
C ARG A 63 -1.74 -3.94 11.90
N LYS A 64 -2.53 -3.93 12.99
CA LYS A 64 -2.05 -4.39 14.31
C LYS A 64 -1.53 -5.83 14.28
N THR A 65 -2.17 -6.68 13.48
CA THR A 65 -1.74 -8.07 13.28
C THR A 65 -0.38 -8.12 12.58
N LEU A 66 -0.18 -7.33 11.52
CA LEU A 66 1.10 -7.21 10.83
C LEU A 66 2.19 -6.63 11.74
N ASP A 67 1.90 -5.57 12.49
CA ASP A 67 2.80 -4.95 13.46
C ASP A 67 3.30 -5.97 14.49
N SER A 68 2.39 -6.76 15.06
CA SER A 68 2.74 -7.82 16.02
C SER A 68 3.65 -8.91 15.45
N ARG A 69 3.66 -9.05 14.12
CA ARG A 69 4.43 -10.07 13.37
C ARG A 69 5.63 -9.48 12.66
N GLN A 70 5.91 -8.19 12.84
CA GLN A 70 6.86 -7.46 12.00
C GLN A 70 8.27 -8.06 12.04
N GLN A 71 8.72 -8.52 13.20
CA GLN A 71 10.03 -9.19 13.32
C GLN A 71 10.13 -10.45 12.44
N LEU A 72 9.07 -11.27 12.42
CA LEU A 72 9.01 -12.49 11.61
C LEU A 72 8.90 -12.16 10.11
N ILE A 73 8.14 -11.12 9.76
CA ILE A 73 8.04 -10.60 8.39
C ILE A 73 9.42 -10.17 7.91
N GLN A 74 10.13 -9.37 8.70
CA GLN A 74 11.49 -8.90 8.36
C GLN A 74 12.49 -10.06 8.20
N LEU A 75 12.40 -11.10 9.03
CA LEU A 75 13.22 -12.31 8.87
C LEU A 75 12.88 -13.05 7.57
N TRP A 76 11.59 -13.19 7.24
CA TRP A 76 11.16 -13.81 6.00
C TRP A 76 11.65 -13.02 4.77
N VAL A 77 11.51 -11.69 4.80
CA VAL A 77 11.95 -10.79 3.73
C VAL A 77 13.46 -10.90 3.52
N ARG A 78 14.27 -10.87 4.59
CA ARG A 78 15.73 -11.04 4.48
C ARG A 78 16.10 -12.37 3.81
N LYS A 79 15.40 -13.46 4.15
CA LYS A 79 15.62 -14.77 3.51
C LYS A 79 15.28 -14.77 2.01
N GLN A 80 14.42 -13.86 1.54
CA GLN A 80 14.08 -13.78 0.12
C GLN A 80 15.10 -12.94 -0.68
N LYS A 81 15.95 -12.13 -0.04
CA LYS A 81 16.96 -11.33 -0.78
C LYS A 81 17.91 -12.21 -1.60
N ASP A 82 18.23 -13.39 -1.08
CA ASP A 82 19.10 -14.36 -1.76
C ASP A 82 18.33 -15.36 -2.63
N ASN A 83 17.00 -15.22 -2.75
CA ASN A 83 16.18 -16.12 -3.56
C ASN A 83 16.30 -15.74 -5.05
N PRO A 84 16.73 -16.65 -5.93
CA PRO A 84 16.88 -16.32 -7.36
C PRO A 84 15.56 -16.26 -8.12
N GLN A 85 14.45 -16.72 -7.56
CA GLN A 85 13.16 -16.84 -8.25
C GLN A 85 12.13 -15.88 -7.67
N ASP A 86 11.38 -15.18 -8.54
CA ASP A 86 10.21 -14.38 -8.18
C ASP A 86 9.23 -15.16 -7.30
N ILE A 87 8.46 -14.45 -6.47
CA ILE A 87 7.44 -15.03 -5.59
C ILE A 87 6.11 -14.34 -5.88
N THR A 88 5.03 -15.10 -5.96
CA THR A 88 3.68 -14.58 -5.99
C THR A 88 2.90 -14.99 -4.76
N LEU A 89 2.50 -14.00 -3.96
CA LEU A 89 1.67 -14.16 -2.78
C LEU A 89 0.20 -14.24 -3.16
N CYS A 90 -0.46 -15.34 -2.78
CA CYS A 90 -1.77 -15.73 -3.27
C CYS A 90 -2.84 -15.70 -2.17
N CYS A 91 -4.01 -15.14 -2.50
CA CYS A 91 -5.24 -15.21 -1.70
C CYS A 91 -6.46 -15.58 -2.57
N PHE A 92 -7.68 -15.56 -2.02
CA PHE A 92 -8.89 -16.02 -2.75
C PHE A 92 -9.55 -14.94 -3.57
N GLU A 93 -9.52 -13.71 -3.07
CA GLU A 93 -10.23 -12.56 -3.60
C GLU A 93 -9.66 -12.21 -4.98
N LYS A 94 -10.48 -11.86 -5.97
CA LYS A 94 -9.98 -11.57 -7.32
C LYS A 94 -9.30 -10.21 -7.35
N THR A 95 -8.49 -9.97 -8.38
CA THR A 95 -7.93 -8.64 -8.66
C THR A 95 -9.02 -7.57 -8.63
N GLY A 96 -8.79 -6.50 -7.87
CA GLY A 96 -9.76 -5.41 -7.64
C GLY A 96 -10.68 -5.59 -6.43
N ASP A 97 -10.85 -6.81 -5.91
CA ASP A 97 -11.63 -7.05 -4.69
C ASP A 97 -10.84 -6.66 -3.44
N PHE A 98 -11.45 -5.95 -2.50
CA PHE A 98 -10.83 -5.63 -1.20
C PHE A 98 -10.38 -6.90 -0.45
N CYS A 99 -9.09 -6.98 -0.12
CA CYS A 99 -8.54 -8.06 0.70
C CYS A 99 -7.20 -7.67 1.36
N HIS A 100 -6.67 -8.58 2.19
CA HIS A 100 -5.45 -8.37 2.96
C HIS A 100 -4.17 -8.27 2.11
N ARG A 101 -4.18 -8.75 0.85
CA ARG A 101 -2.99 -8.70 -0.03
C ARG A 101 -2.50 -7.28 -0.28
N TYR A 102 -3.40 -6.30 -0.32
CA TYR A 102 -3.04 -4.90 -0.52
C TYR A 102 -2.18 -4.38 0.62
N GLN A 103 -2.56 -4.66 1.87
CA GLN A 103 -1.78 -4.27 3.04
C GLN A 103 -0.47 -5.05 3.15
N VAL A 104 -0.45 -6.31 2.72
CA VAL A 104 0.80 -7.11 2.66
C VAL A 104 1.79 -6.49 1.67
N GLY A 105 1.32 -5.99 0.52
CA GLY A 105 2.14 -5.27 -0.44
C GLY A 105 2.77 -3.99 0.12
N GLU A 106 2.13 -3.34 1.11
CA GLU A 106 2.69 -2.17 1.80
C GLU A 106 3.81 -2.56 2.79
N GLU A 107 3.74 -3.73 3.43
CA GLU A 107 4.69 -4.16 4.46
C GLU A 107 5.96 -4.84 3.91
N ILE A 108 5.89 -5.43 2.71
CA ILE A 108 7.06 -6.07 2.09
C ILE A 108 7.98 -4.96 1.61
N LEU A 109 9.19 -4.89 2.21
CA LEU A 109 10.21 -3.87 1.94
C LEU A 109 10.20 -3.45 0.47
N GLN A 110 10.02 -2.14 0.25
CA GLN A 110 9.79 -1.49 -1.04
C GLN A 110 10.80 -1.86 -2.16
N GLU A 111 11.98 -2.37 -1.81
CA GLU A 111 12.99 -2.85 -2.77
C GLU A 111 12.60 -4.15 -3.50
N LEU A 112 11.78 -5.01 -2.89
CA LEU A 112 11.44 -6.32 -3.45
C LEU A 112 10.03 -6.38 -4.03
N TRP A 113 9.24 -5.31 -3.96
CA TRP A 113 7.83 -5.34 -4.36
C TRP A 113 7.63 -5.07 -5.86
N GLY A 114 6.89 -5.94 -6.53
CA GLY A 114 6.61 -5.88 -7.98
C GLY A 114 5.16 -5.57 -8.36
N GLY A 115 4.27 -5.41 -7.38
CA GLY A 115 2.85 -5.10 -7.61
C GLY A 115 1.93 -6.32 -7.76
N GLU A 116 0.67 -6.04 -8.14
CA GLU A 116 -0.34 -7.06 -8.41
C GLU A 116 -0.26 -7.53 -9.88
N VAL A 117 -0.27 -8.85 -10.09
CA VAL A 117 -0.08 -9.46 -11.41
C VAL A 117 -1.44 -9.84 -12.00
N GLY A 118 -1.66 -9.56 -13.28
CA GLY A 118 -2.93 -9.84 -13.96
C GLY A 118 -4.03 -8.80 -13.67
N ALA A 119 -3.71 -7.69 -13.00
CA ALA A 119 -4.39 -6.45 -13.33
C ALA A 119 -4.03 -6.18 -14.78
N ASP A 120 -5.01 -6.31 -15.70
CA ASP A 120 -4.88 -5.66 -16.99
C ASP A 120 -4.34 -4.27 -16.67
N GLN A 121 -3.18 -3.97 -17.23
CA GLN A 121 -2.73 -2.62 -17.34
C GLN A 121 -3.94 -1.91 -17.93
N LEU A 122 -4.70 -1.18 -17.12
CA LEU A 122 -5.62 -0.18 -17.62
C LEU A 122 -4.68 0.77 -18.34
N GLN A 123 -4.42 0.44 -19.61
CA GLN A 123 -4.02 1.36 -20.63
C GLN A 123 -5.15 2.37 -20.64
N LEU A 124 -5.03 3.37 -19.78
CA LEU A 124 -5.54 4.70 -20.06
C LEU A 124 -5.02 5.00 -21.45
N THR A 125 -5.91 4.84 -22.43
CA THR A 125 -5.64 5.05 -23.84
C THR A 125 -5.09 6.45 -23.99
N LEU A 126 -3.76 6.54 -24.12
CA LEU A 126 -3.03 7.74 -24.49
C LEU A 126 -3.46 8.06 -25.92
N VAL A 127 -4.45 8.94 -26.05
CA VAL A 127 -4.66 9.67 -27.29
C VAL A 127 -3.40 10.50 -27.50
N GLN A 128 -2.56 10.06 -28.43
CA GLN A 128 -1.33 10.72 -28.83
C GLN A 128 -1.63 12.13 -29.35
N GLY A 129 -1.41 13.13 -28.51
CA GLY A 129 -1.22 14.51 -28.90
C GLY A 129 0.21 14.93 -28.56
N LYS A 130 1.06 15.06 -29.58
CA LYS A 130 2.42 15.62 -29.46
C LYS A 130 2.36 16.99 -28.79
N THR A 131 3.05 17.17 -27.66
CA THR A 131 4.08 18.21 -27.38
C THR A 131 4.37 18.32 -25.87
N ASN A 132 5.67 18.29 -25.54
CA ASN A 132 6.37 18.85 -24.38
C ASN A 132 5.73 18.78 -22.97
N HIS A 133 6.35 17.97 -22.12
CA HIS A 133 6.36 18.01 -20.65
C HIS A 133 5.21 18.74 -19.95
N SER A 134 4.17 17.98 -19.60
CA SER A 134 3.29 18.30 -18.47
C SER A 134 3.12 17.03 -17.65
N ILE A 135 3.76 17.00 -16.48
CA ILE A 135 3.62 15.94 -15.49
C ILE A 135 2.28 16.19 -14.80
N THR A 136 1.18 15.78 -15.43
CA THR A 136 -0.15 15.92 -14.86
C THR A 136 -0.38 14.82 -13.83
N TYR A 137 -0.61 15.23 -12.60
CA TYR A 137 -1.10 14.40 -11.51
C TYR A 137 -2.42 13.71 -11.89
N PRO A 138 -2.74 12.54 -11.29
CA PRO A 138 -4.08 12.00 -11.35
C PRO A 138 -5.12 13.05 -10.87
N PRO A 139 -6.29 13.16 -11.50
CA PRO A 139 -7.29 14.19 -11.17
C PRO A 139 -7.70 14.22 -9.69
N LEU A 140 -7.71 13.05 -9.04
CA LEU A 140 -8.02 12.93 -7.62
C LEU A 140 -6.93 13.53 -6.73
N VAL A 141 -5.66 13.35 -7.08
CA VAL A 141 -4.52 13.93 -6.35
C VAL A 141 -4.56 15.46 -6.45
N LEU A 142 -4.83 16.01 -7.64
CA LEU A 142 -5.00 17.46 -7.85
C LEU A 142 -6.11 18.03 -6.97
N SER A 143 -7.29 17.41 -7.00
CA SER A 143 -8.43 17.89 -6.22
C SER A 143 -8.14 17.92 -4.72
N LEU A 144 -7.36 16.96 -4.21
CA LEU A 144 -7.00 16.94 -2.79
C LEU A 144 -5.91 17.97 -2.45
N ILE A 145 -4.95 18.21 -3.35
CA ILE A 145 -3.95 19.27 -3.19
C ILE A 145 -4.64 20.64 -3.13
N GLU A 146 -5.56 20.92 -4.06
CA GLU A 146 -6.33 22.18 -4.09
C GLU A 146 -7.13 22.39 -2.81
N LYS A 147 -7.76 21.32 -2.28
CA LYS A 147 -8.48 21.37 -1.00
C LYS A 147 -7.55 21.66 0.17
N CYS A 148 -6.35 21.07 0.19
CA CYS A 148 -5.36 21.36 1.22
C CYS A 148 -4.92 22.83 1.17
N HIS A 149 -4.68 23.37 -0.04
CA HIS A 149 -4.31 24.77 -0.24
C HIS A 149 -5.42 25.72 0.21
N ALA A 150 -6.67 25.43 -0.14
CA ALA A 150 -7.83 26.22 0.29
C ALA A 150 -8.01 26.23 1.82
N LEU A 151 -7.56 25.19 2.51
CA LEU A 151 -7.55 25.09 3.97
C LEU A 151 -6.31 25.74 4.62
N GLY A 152 -5.43 26.36 3.84
CA GLY A 152 -4.21 27.02 4.34
C GLY A 152 -3.00 26.11 4.50
N TYR A 153 -3.03 24.91 3.90
CA TYR A 153 -1.94 23.94 3.94
C TYR A 153 -1.28 23.84 2.55
N PRO A 154 -0.23 24.62 2.27
CA PRO A 154 0.47 24.61 0.99
C PRO A 154 1.31 23.33 0.89
N VAL A 155 0.64 22.23 0.58
CA VAL A 155 1.27 20.93 0.32
C VAL A 155 1.84 20.91 -1.09
N GLN A 156 3.07 20.47 -1.24
CA GLN A 156 3.72 20.22 -2.52
C GLN A 156 3.90 18.71 -2.68
N CYS A 157 3.59 18.19 -3.86
CA CYS A 157 3.73 16.77 -4.17
C CYS A 157 4.56 16.63 -5.43
N ASP A 158 5.84 16.28 -5.38
CA ASP A 158 6.64 16.11 -6.60
C ASP A 158 6.56 14.66 -7.08
N ARG A 159 6.10 14.45 -8.32
CA ARG A 159 6.05 13.10 -8.90
C ARG A 159 7.47 12.65 -9.30
N LEU A 160 7.91 11.55 -8.72
CA LEU A 160 9.22 10.96 -8.95
C LEU A 160 9.20 10.03 -10.17
N ALA A 161 10.37 9.85 -10.79
CA ALA A 161 10.53 8.97 -11.97
C ALA A 161 10.15 7.51 -11.69
N CYS A 162 10.22 7.07 -10.42
CA CYS A 162 9.81 5.74 -9.97
C CYS A 162 8.29 5.58 -9.76
N GLY A 163 7.49 6.62 -10.03
CA GLY A 163 6.03 6.59 -9.87
C GLY A 163 5.52 6.96 -8.47
N TYR A 164 6.42 7.29 -7.54
CA TYR A 164 6.09 7.80 -6.20
C TYR A 164 5.90 9.32 -6.22
N TYR A 165 5.42 9.87 -5.10
CA TYR A 165 5.22 11.29 -4.84
C TYR A 165 6.02 11.69 -3.61
N ARG A 166 6.96 12.62 -3.77
CA ARG A 166 7.59 13.29 -2.64
C ARG A 166 6.62 14.34 -2.12
N VAL A 167 6.19 14.23 -0.88
CA VAL A 167 5.21 15.16 -0.30
C VAL A 167 5.93 16.06 0.68
N SER A 168 5.76 17.37 0.54
CA SER A 168 6.25 18.35 1.51
C SER A 168 5.13 19.29 1.95
N LEU A 169 5.22 19.78 3.17
CA LEU A 169 4.25 20.71 3.76
C LEU A 169 5.00 21.83 4.45
N HIS A 170 4.75 23.08 4.06
CA HIS A 170 5.51 24.24 4.55
C HIS A 170 7.04 24.13 4.34
N GLY A 171 7.48 23.40 3.31
CA GLY A 171 8.90 23.16 3.03
C GLY A 171 9.51 22.00 3.83
N GLU A 172 8.77 21.39 4.75
CA GLU A 172 9.21 20.18 5.47
C GLU A 172 8.87 18.93 4.66
N ASP A 173 9.83 18.01 4.55
CA ASP A 173 9.65 16.76 3.81
C ASP A 173 8.81 15.77 4.64
N LEU A 174 7.66 15.37 4.12
CA LEU A 174 6.79 14.33 4.67
C LEU A 174 7.17 12.94 4.14
N GLY A 175 8.13 12.84 3.23
CA GLY A 175 8.66 11.62 2.65
C GLY A 175 8.09 11.27 1.28
N ASP A 176 8.51 10.12 0.78
CA ASP A 176 8.13 9.58 -0.52
C ASP A 176 6.97 8.58 -0.37
N TRP A 177 5.87 8.84 -1.06
CA TRP A 177 4.60 8.11 -0.93
C TRP A 177 4.18 7.49 -2.25
N SER A 178 3.55 6.30 -2.19
CA SER A 178 2.86 5.74 -3.36
C SER A 178 1.65 6.59 -3.75
N GLU A 179 1.02 6.31 -4.89
CA GLU A 179 -0.19 7.03 -5.29
C GLU A 179 -1.33 6.89 -4.26
N LEU A 180 -1.54 5.71 -3.68
CA LEU A 180 -2.53 5.53 -2.62
C LEU A 180 -2.08 6.19 -1.30
N GLY A 181 -0.77 6.15 -1.02
CA GLY A 181 -0.18 6.84 0.14
C GLY A 181 -0.39 8.35 0.09
N VAL A 182 -0.17 8.98 -1.07
CA VAL A 182 -0.38 10.43 -1.21
C VAL A 182 -1.86 10.79 -1.06
N LEU A 183 -2.79 9.96 -1.56
CA LEU A 183 -4.22 10.15 -1.34
C LEU A 183 -4.59 10.09 0.15
N ALA A 184 -4.00 9.14 0.89
CA ALA A 184 -4.21 9.01 2.33
C ALA A 184 -3.65 10.22 3.10
N VAL A 185 -2.40 10.62 2.84
CA VAL A 185 -1.77 11.78 3.47
C VAL A 185 -2.56 13.06 3.23
N LEU A 186 -2.94 13.34 1.98
CA LEU A 186 -3.71 14.53 1.61
C LEU A 186 -5.13 14.51 2.21
N SER A 187 -5.75 13.34 2.33
CA SER A 187 -7.07 13.20 2.97
C SER A 187 -6.99 13.42 4.48
N LEU A 188 -5.91 13.00 5.13
CA LEU A 188 -5.70 13.21 6.56
C LEU A 188 -5.42 14.69 6.89
N LEU A 189 -4.70 15.42 6.02
CA LEU A 189 -4.46 16.86 6.19
C LEU A 189 -5.76 17.69 6.16
N GLN A 190 -6.79 17.20 5.47
CA GLN A 190 -8.12 17.83 5.44
C GLN A 190 -8.89 17.65 6.76
N GLN A 191 -8.54 16.65 7.58
CA GLN A 191 -9.24 16.37 8.84
C GLN A 191 -8.51 17.01 10.03
N GLU A 192 -9.19 17.94 10.74
CA GLU A 192 -8.62 18.67 11.89
C GLU A 192 -8.00 17.76 12.96
N PHE A 193 -8.65 16.62 13.26
CA PHE A 193 -8.19 15.67 14.28
C PHE A 193 -6.83 15.04 13.96
N TYR A 194 -6.60 14.66 12.71
CA TYR A 194 -5.37 13.98 12.28
C TYR A 194 -4.25 14.95 11.92
N ARG A 195 -4.62 16.16 11.51
CA ARG A 195 -3.72 17.26 11.19
C ARG A 195 -2.74 17.57 12.32
N GLY A 196 -3.23 17.68 13.56
CA GLY A 196 -2.38 17.98 14.72
C GLY A 196 -1.31 16.91 14.97
N ARG A 197 -1.59 15.64 14.66
CA ARG A 197 -0.64 14.53 14.85
C ARG A 197 0.40 14.46 13.74
N LEU A 198 0.00 14.71 12.50
CA LEU A 198 0.90 14.81 11.35
C LEU A 198 1.89 15.98 11.53
N LEU A 199 1.41 17.13 12.00
CA LEU A 199 2.26 18.29 12.27
C LEU A 199 3.13 18.14 13.52
N ALA A 200 2.62 17.51 14.59
CA ALA A 200 3.39 17.26 15.81
C ALA A 200 4.52 16.24 15.60
N GLY A 201 4.35 15.27 14.68
CA GLY A 201 5.41 14.35 14.28
C GLY A 201 6.62 15.04 13.63
N LEU A 202 6.41 16.17 12.96
CA LEU A 202 7.46 16.96 12.30
C LEU A 202 8.28 17.78 13.31
N ALA A 203 7.64 18.35 14.33
CA ALA A 203 8.34 19.09 15.38
C ALA A 203 9.27 18.20 16.25
N GLY A 204 8.98 16.90 16.35
CA GLY A 204 9.82 15.94 17.07
C GLY A 204 11.10 15.54 16.33
N LEU A 205 11.12 15.61 14.99
CA LEU A 205 12.28 15.26 14.17
C LEU A 205 13.30 16.42 14.08
N ALA A 206 12.83 17.67 14.11
CA ALA A 206 13.71 18.85 14.13
C ALA A 206 14.55 18.96 15.42
N ALA A 207 14.06 18.44 16.55
CA ALA A 207 14.79 18.47 17.83
C ALA A 207 15.85 17.36 17.97
N ALA A 208 15.81 16.31 17.15
CA ALA A 208 16.75 15.18 17.24
C ALA A 208 18.01 15.34 16.36
N GLY A 209 18.07 16.37 15.51
CA GLY A 209 19.20 16.66 14.63
C GLY A 209 20.18 17.72 15.15
N SER A 210 20.00 18.20 16.39
CA SER A 210 20.89 19.18 17.05
C SER A 210 21.36 18.62 18.40
N GLY A 211 22.23 17.61 18.34
CA GLY A 211 22.89 17.01 19.51
C GLY A 211 24.23 16.42 19.11
#